data_AF-K0T298-F1
#
_entry.id   AF-K0T298-F1
#
_cell.length_a   1.000
_cell.length_b   1.000
_cell.length_c   1.000
_cell.angle_alpha   90.00
_cell.angle_beta   90.00
_cell.angle_gamma   90.00
#
_symmetry.space_group_name_H-M   'P 1'
#
loop_
_entity.id
_entity.type
_entity.pdbx_description
1 polymer ?
#
loop_
_entity_poly.entity_id
_entity_poly.type
_entity_poly.pdbx_seq_one_letter_code
_entity_poly.pdbx_strand_id
1 'polypeptide(L)'
;MPKVSKATGEVWETRFGELKQYRNDHGDCNVPQRQGKLGRWVKNQRHRRGKLDQARVDRLVGIGFLFAGDAKAALREATEE
;
A
#
# COMPACT_ATOMS: atom_id res chain seq x y z
N MET A 1 5.80 7.97 28.61
CA MET A 1 5.75 8.24 27.16
C MET A 1 6.07 6.94 26.42
N PRO A 2 5.17 6.40 25.58
CA PRO A 2 5.42 5.11 24.93
C PRO A 2 6.53 5.26 23.89
N LYS A 3 7.51 4.37 23.98
CA LYS A 3 8.71 4.32 23.13
C LYS A 3 8.31 3.86 21.73
N VAL A 4 8.10 4.78 20.80
CA VAL A 4 7.97 4.45 19.38
C VAL A 4 9.37 4.25 18.82
N SER A 5 9.72 3.01 18.49
CA SER A 5 10.97 2.62 17.85
C SER A 5 11.11 3.32 16.49
N LYS A 6 11.91 4.39 16.46
CA LYS A 6 11.88 5.44 15.42
C LYS A 6 12.38 5.07 14.02
N ALA A 7 13.06 3.95 13.78
CA ALA A 7 13.79 3.79 12.51
C ALA A 7 12.99 3.18 11.33
N THR A 8 11.97 2.34 11.58
CA THR A 8 11.24 1.63 10.51
C THR A 8 9.92 2.27 10.12
N GLY A 9 9.33 3.09 11.00
CA GLY A 9 8.12 3.85 10.71
C GLY A 9 8.35 4.95 9.66
N GLU A 10 9.43 5.72 9.79
CA GLU A 10 9.71 6.86 8.92
C GLU A 10 9.89 6.45 7.45
N VAL A 11 10.64 5.38 7.20
CA VAL A 11 10.83 4.85 5.84
C VAL A 11 9.50 4.36 5.24
N TRP A 12 8.62 3.80 6.05
CA TRP A 12 7.30 3.36 5.61
C TRP A 12 6.41 4.55 5.26
N GLU A 13 6.34 5.56 6.13
CA GLU A 13 5.54 6.77 5.91
C GLU A 13 6.01 7.55 4.68
N THR A 14 7.32 7.69 4.46
CA THR A 14 7.87 8.33 3.25
C THR A 14 7.45 7.58 1.98
N ARG A 15 7.58 6.26 1.96
CA ARG A 15 7.20 5.42 0.80
C ARG A 15 5.69 5.43 0.57
N PHE A 16 4.92 5.48 1.65
CA PHE A 16 3.47 5.63 1.59
C PHE A 16 3.07 6.98 0.99
N GLY A 17 3.77 8.07 1.34
CA GLY A 17 3.59 9.38 0.73
C GLY A 17 3.87 9.38 -0.78
N GLU A 18 4.97 8.76 -1.21
CA GLU A 18 5.29 8.59 -2.63
C GLU A 18 4.22 7.76 -3.36
N LEU A 19 3.70 6.71 -2.73
CA LEU A 19 2.63 5.90 -3.32
C LEU A 19 1.33 6.69 -3.50
N LYS A 20 0.98 7.58 -2.56
CA LYS A 20 -0.19 8.46 -2.72
C LYS A 20 -0.03 9.40 -3.89
N GLN A 21 1.15 10.00 -4.05
CA GLN A 21 1.44 10.87 -5.19
C GLN A 21 1.35 10.08 -6.49
N TYR A 22 1.98 8.90 -6.55
CA TYR A 22 1.89 8.01 -7.71
C TYR A 22 0.45 7.68 -8.10
N ARG A 23 -0.40 7.34 -7.10
CA ARG A 23 -1.83 7.10 -7.32
C ARG A 23 -2.54 8.34 -7.86
N ASN A 24 -2.21 9.52 -7.35
CA ASN A 24 -2.81 10.76 -7.85
C ASN A 24 -2.47 11.01 -9.32
N ASP A 25 -1.24 10.68 -9.73
CA ASP A 25 -0.77 10.88 -11.09
C ASP A 25 -1.23 9.79 -12.07
N HIS A 26 -1.28 8.53 -11.63
CA HIS A 26 -1.59 7.37 -12.47
C HIS A 26 -3.03 6.84 -12.33
N GLY A 27 -3.73 7.19 -11.25
CA GLY A 27 -5.04 6.65 -10.89
C GLY A 27 -5.00 5.29 -10.18
N ASP A 28 -3.86 4.62 -10.17
CA ASP A 28 -3.68 3.30 -9.55
C ASP A 28 -2.45 3.20 -8.65
N CYS A 29 -2.43 2.18 -7.80
CA CYS A 29 -1.29 1.88 -6.92
C CYS A 29 -0.44 0.69 -7.43
N ASN A 30 -0.52 0.36 -8.71
CA ASN A 30 0.21 -0.73 -9.34
C ASN A 30 1.57 -0.25 -9.86
N VAL A 31 2.44 0.14 -8.92
CA VAL A 31 3.77 0.64 -9.26
C VAL A 31 4.62 -0.50 -9.84
N PRO A 32 5.05 -0.42 -11.11
CA PRO A 32 5.86 -1.48 -11.71
C PRO A 32 7.26 -1.51 -11.06
N GLN A 33 7.90 -2.68 -11.01
CA GLN A 33 9.22 -2.83 -10.36
C GLN A 33 10.30 -1.91 -10.98
N ARG A 34 10.13 -1.54 -12.26
CA ARG A 34 11.00 -0.58 -12.96
C ARG A 34 10.97 0.82 -12.36
N GLN A 35 9.97 1.18 -11.54
CA GLN A 35 9.91 2.47 -10.84
C GLN A 35 10.87 2.58 -9.64
N GLY A 36 11.96 1.79 -9.67
CA GLY A 36 13.02 1.81 -8.68
C GLY A 36 12.56 1.40 -7.28
N LYS A 37 12.85 2.26 -6.31
CA LYS A 37 12.67 1.98 -4.87
C LYS A 37 11.20 1.79 -4.50
N LEU A 38 10.29 2.57 -5.09
CA LEU A 38 8.86 2.48 -4.81
C LEU A 38 8.26 1.17 -5.34
N GLY A 39 8.59 0.78 -6.58
CA GLY A 39 8.13 -0.49 -7.15
C GLY A 39 8.61 -1.70 -6.35
N ARG A 40 9.88 -1.70 -5.91
CA ARG A 40 10.41 -2.76 -5.03
C ARG A 40 9.73 -2.76 -3.66
N TRP A 41 9.41 -1.58 -3.12
CA TRP A 41 8.68 -1.46 -1.86
C TRP A 41 7.25 -2.00 -1.97
N VAL A 42 6.51 -1.66 -3.02
CA VAL A 42 5.16 -2.18 -3.30
C VAL A 42 5.17 -3.70 -3.41
N LYS A 43 6.14 -4.27 -4.15
CA LYS A 43 6.33 -5.73 -4.23
C LYS A 43 6.59 -6.35 -2.86
N ASN A 44 7.44 -5.72 -2.05
CA ASN A 44 7.72 -6.17 -0.70
C ASN A 44 6.47 -6.13 0.20
N GLN A 45 5.60 -5.12 0.08
CA GLN A 45 4.35 -5.08 0.85
C GLN A 45 3.37 -6.18 0.46
N ARG A 46 3.26 -6.48 -0.84
CA ARG A 46 2.45 -7.62 -1.31
C ARG A 46 2.96 -8.94 -0.72
N HIS A 47 4.28 -9.15 -0.71
CA HIS A 47 4.89 -10.35 -0.16
C HIS A 47 4.81 -10.43 1.38
N ARG A 48 4.93 -9.28 2.04
CA ARG A 48 4.91 -9.18 3.51
C ARG A 48 3.52 -8.98 4.09
N ARG A 49 2.43 -9.07 3.31
CA ARG A 49 1.06 -8.83 3.79
C ARG A 49 0.74 -9.58 5.10
N GLY A 50 1.14 -10.85 5.21
CA GLY A 50 0.94 -11.66 6.43
C GLY A 50 1.81 -11.26 7.64
N LYS A 51 2.72 -10.31 7.48
CA LYS A 51 3.62 -9.76 8.51
C LYS A 51 3.45 -8.25 8.69
N LEU A 52 2.52 -7.63 7.95
CA LEU A 52 2.22 -6.20 8.10
C LEU A 52 1.22 -6.01 9.23
N ASP A 53 1.39 -4.93 9.98
CA ASP A 53 0.37 -4.47 10.93
C ASP A 53 -0.93 -4.16 10.18
N GLN A 54 -2.06 -4.55 10.78
CA GLN A 54 -3.38 -4.30 10.21
C GLN A 54 -3.58 -2.81 9.89
N ALA A 55 -3.16 -1.91 10.80
CA ALA A 55 -3.23 -0.47 10.59
C ALA A 55 -2.47 0.02 9.33
N ARG A 56 -1.38 -0.64 8.93
CA ARG A 56 -0.65 -0.32 7.70
C ARG A 56 -1.36 -0.85 6.47
N VAL A 57 -1.97 -2.04 6.58
CA VAL A 57 -2.81 -2.62 5.54
C VAL A 57 -4.01 -1.71 5.29
N ASP A 58 -4.72 -1.30 6.34
CA ASP A 58 -5.90 -0.44 6.23
C ASP A 58 -5.58 0.91 5.59
N ARG A 59 -4.43 1.51 5.94
CA ARG A 59 -3.95 2.75 5.29
C ARG A 59 -3.67 2.57 3.80
N LEU A 60 -3.10 1.43 3.40
CA LEU A 60 -2.83 1.11 1.99
C LEU A 60 -4.14 0.87 1.23
N VAL A 61 -5.02 0.03 1.77
CA VAL A 61 -6.34 -0.23 1.17
C VAL A 61 -7.16 1.06 1.07
N GLY A 62 -7.11 1.94 2.08
CA GLY A 62 -7.81 3.22 2.08
C GLY A 62 -7.37 4.20 1.00
N ILE A 63 -6.17 4.03 0.41
CA ILE A 63 -5.75 4.80 -0.78
C ILE A 63 -5.99 4.04 -2.09
N GLY A 64 -6.75 2.93 -2.07
CA GLY A 64 -7.00 2.11 -3.24
C GLY A 64 -5.87 1.15 -3.60
N PHE A 65 -4.96 0.84 -2.65
CA PHE A 65 -3.95 -0.18 -2.87
C PHE A 65 -4.59 -1.57 -2.82
N LEU A 66 -4.71 -2.21 -3.97
CA LEU A 66 -5.25 -3.56 -4.08
C LEU A 66 -4.17 -4.59 -3.73
N PHE A 67 -4.30 -5.31 -2.62
CA PHE A 67 -3.55 -6.54 -2.42
C PHE A 67 -4.14 -7.65 -3.29
N ALA A 68 -3.34 -8.68 -3.62
CA ALA A 68 -3.77 -9.76 -4.52
C ALA A 68 -5.03 -10.52 -4.05
N GLY A 69 -5.40 -10.43 -2.77
CA GLY A 69 -6.65 -10.99 -2.24
C GLY A 69 -7.84 -10.01 -2.22
N ASP A 70 -7.60 -8.70 -2.33
CA ASP A 70 -8.64 -7.68 -2.14
C ASP A 70 -9.35 -7.31 -3.45
N ALA A 71 -8.71 -7.57 -4.60
CA ALA A 71 -9.32 -7.37 -5.92
C ALA A 71 -10.62 -8.18 -6.13
N LYS A 72 -10.82 -9.26 -5.36
CA LYS A 72 -12.03 -10.08 -5.41
C LYS A 72 -13.20 -9.47 -4.63
N ALA A 73 -12.94 -8.56 -3.69
CA ALA A 73 -13.96 -7.86 -2.92
C ALA A 73 -14.48 -6.62 -3.66
N ALA A 74 -13.56 -5.84 -4.27
CA ALA A 74 -13.91 -4.61 -4.99
C ALA A 74 -14.84 -4.83 -6.19
N LEU A 75 -14.83 -6.01 -6.82
CA LEU A 75 -15.74 -6.34 -7.92
C LEU A 75 -17.17 -6.64 -7.45
N ARG A 76 -17.37 -6.95 -6.15
CA ARG A 76 -18.69 -7.35 -5.63
C ARG A 76 -19.58 -6.16 -5.27
N GLU A 77 -18.99 -5.01 -4.94
CA GLU A 77 -19.72 -3.77 -4.63
C GLU A 77 -20.11 -2.96 -5.88
N ALA A 78 -19.40 -3.12 -7.01
CA ALA A 78 -19.72 -2.41 -8.25
C ALA A 78 -20.87 -3.04 -9.07
N THR A 79 -21.50 -4.10 -8.55
CA THR A 79 -22.60 -4.83 -9.21
C THR A 79 -23.95 -4.70 -8.50
N GLU A 80 -24.04 -3.84 -7.48
CA GLU A 80 -25.32 -3.41 -6.89
C GLU A 80 -25.56 -1.93 -7.21
N GLU A 81 -25.89 -1.64 -8.47
CA GLU A 81 -26.73 -0.50 -8.86
C GLU A 81 -27.76 -0.98 -9.90
#